data_AF-A0A6G0U9P1-F1
#
_entry.id   AF-A0A6G0U9P1-F1
#
_cell.length_a   1.000
_cell.length_b   1.000
_cell.length_c   1.000
_cell.angle_alpha   90.00
_cell.angle_beta   90.00
_cell.angle_gamma   90.00
#
_symmetry.space_group_name_H-M   'P 1'
#
loop_
_entity.id
_entity.type
_entity.pdbx_description
1 polymer ?
#
loop_
_entity_poly.entity_id
_entity_poly.type
_entity_poly.pdbx_seq_one_letter_code
_entity_poly.pdbx_strand_id
1 'polypeptide(L)'
;MAAIVVDTDDTAEECIGYLKEQRYLSEKFLPLNCLDVAPVNEKLRELSEPKGVKLLYDVINCPQQNVRKAIQFACNNAVVCETPEDARKMAFGRDNHRYKAVALDGTLFQQSGVISGGGAELKQKAK
;
A
#
# COMPACT_ATOMS: atom_id res chain seq x y z
N MET A 1 1.59 -0.37 -10.99
CA MET A 1 0.73 0.83 -11.04
C MET A 1 1.58 1.94 -10.46
N ALA A 2 1.91 2.96 -11.25
CA ALA A 2 2.71 4.10 -10.81
C ALA A 2 1.77 5.26 -10.45
N ALA A 3 2.17 6.08 -9.49
CA ALA A 3 1.50 7.33 -9.15
C ALA A 3 2.56 8.41 -8.92
N ILE A 4 2.30 9.61 -9.42
CA ILE A 4 3.19 10.77 -9.31
C ILE A 4 2.81 11.53 -8.04
N VAL A 5 3.72 11.58 -7.08
CA VAL A 5 3.52 12.34 -5.83
C VAL A 5 3.86 13.80 -6.08
N VAL A 6 2.94 14.71 -5.74
CA VAL A 6 3.09 16.16 -5.88
C VAL A 6 2.79 16.85 -4.55
N ASP A 7 3.25 18.07 -4.38
CA ASP A 7 3.08 18.87 -3.17
C ASP A 7 1.64 19.35 -2.98
N THR A 8 1.05 19.96 -4.00
CA THR A 8 -0.31 20.54 -3.95
C THR A 8 -1.23 20.01 -5.05
N ASP A 9 -2.54 20.15 -4.83
CA ASP A 9 -3.57 19.90 -5.84
C ASP A 9 -3.47 20.88 -7.02
N ASP A 10 -3.10 22.14 -6.78
CA ASP A 10 -2.82 23.11 -7.85
C ASP A 10 -1.73 22.59 -8.81
N THR A 11 -0.61 22.11 -8.28
CA THR A 11 0.48 21.53 -9.09
C THR A 11 0.03 20.26 -9.81
N ALA A 12 -0.85 19.46 -9.20
CA ALA A 12 -1.45 18.30 -9.87
C ALA A 12 -2.30 18.74 -11.08
N GLU A 13 -3.13 19.78 -10.93
CA GLU A 13 -3.95 20.32 -12.01
C GLU A 13 -3.13 20.87 -13.16
N GLU A 14 -2.06 21.62 -12.87
CA GLU A 14 -1.11 22.11 -13.88
C GLU A 14 -0.46 20.97 -14.66
N CYS A 15 0.01 19.94 -13.96
CA CYS A 15 0.60 18.75 -14.59
C CYS A 15 -0.40 18.02 -15.49
N ILE A 16 -1.65 17.87 -15.03
CA ILE A 16 -2.73 17.25 -15.80
C ILE A 16 -3.05 18.09 -17.04
N GLY A 17 -3.10 19.42 -16.91
CA GLY A 17 -3.29 20.35 -18.01
C GLY A 17 -2.21 20.18 -19.07
N TYR A 18 -0.95 20.17 -18.66
CA TYR A 18 0.19 19.95 -19.54
C TYR A 18 0.12 18.61 -20.29
N LEU A 19 -0.18 17.50 -19.59
CA LEU A 19 -0.31 16.18 -20.23
C LEU A 19 -1.41 16.17 -21.29
N LYS A 20 -2.54 16.84 -21.04
CA LYS A 20 -3.64 16.96 -22.00
C LYS A 20 -3.25 17.78 -23.23
N GLU A 21 -2.58 18.91 -23.05
CA GLU A 21 -2.12 19.76 -24.15
C GLU A 21 -1.16 19.02 -25.08
N GLN A 22 -0.23 18.27 -24.49
CA GLN A 22 0.75 17.47 -25.23
C GLN A 22 0.19 16.13 -25.72
N ARG A 23 -1.09 15.82 -25.45
CA ARG A 23 -1.76 14.57 -25.82
C ARG A 23 -1.05 13.31 -25.29
N TYR A 24 -0.45 13.41 -24.12
CA TYR A 24 0.08 12.26 -23.40
C TYR A 24 -1.05 11.45 -22.73
N LEU A 25 -0.69 10.25 -22.27
CA LEU A 25 -1.61 9.39 -21.53
C LEU A 25 -1.91 9.99 -20.15
N SER A 26 -3.11 9.69 -19.65
CA SER A 26 -3.51 10.07 -18.31
C SER A 26 -2.68 9.33 -17.25
N GLU A 27 -2.09 10.10 -16.33
CA GLU A 27 -1.36 9.58 -15.18
C GLU A 27 -2.13 9.80 -13.87
N LYS A 28 -1.76 9.06 -12.82
CA LYS A 28 -2.32 9.22 -11.48
C LYS A 28 -1.45 10.14 -10.65
N PHE A 29 -2.05 11.19 -10.07
CA PHE A 29 -1.38 12.13 -9.17
C PHE A 29 -1.83 11.94 -7.72
N LEU A 30 -0.89 12.12 -6.78
CA LEU A 30 -1.14 12.08 -5.34
C LEU A 30 -0.65 13.39 -4.71
N PRO A 31 -1.55 14.37 -4.50
CA PRO A 31 -1.21 15.64 -3.88
C PRO A 31 -1.08 15.49 -2.37
N LEU A 32 0.07 15.87 -1.80
CA LEU A 32 0.38 15.66 -0.38
C LEU A 32 -0.44 16.57 0.55
N ASN A 33 -0.78 17.78 0.12
CA ASN A 33 -1.55 18.74 0.92
C ASN A 33 -2.95 18.23 1.26
N CYS A 34 -3.68 17.67 0.29
CA CYS A 34 -5.07 17.21 0.43
C CYS A 34 -5.22 15.69 0.61
N LEU A 35 -4.12 14.93 0.63
CA LEU A 35 -4.17 13.49 0.83
C LEU A 35 -4.82 13.15 2.18
N ASP A 36 -5.92 12.42 2.16
CA ASP A 36 -6.53 11.89 3.39
C ASP A 36 -5.90 10.53 3.74
N VAL A 37 -5.33 10.42 4.93
CA VAL A 37 -4.62 9.22 5.39
C VAL A 37 -5.19 8.74 6.71
N ALA A 38 -5.66 7.49 6.71
CA ALA A 38 -6.03 6.83 7.95
C ALA A 38 -4.78 6.67 8.84
N PRO A 39 -4.90 6.96 10.15
CA PRO A 39 -3.80 6.75 11.09
C PRO A 39 -3.39 5.27 11.10
N VAL A 40 -2.09 5.04 11.22
CA VAL A 40 -1.54 3.69 11.40
C VAL A 40 -2.01 3.16 12.74
N ASN A 41 -2.62 1.97 12.74
CA ASN A 41 -3.07 1.33 13.96
C ASN A 41 -1.87 0.68 14.67
N GLU A 42 -1.38 1.36 15.71
CA GLU A 42 -0.24 0.93 16.53
C GLU A 42 -0.42 -0.47 17.12
N LYS A 43 -1.66 -0.90 17.40
CA LYS A 43 -1.96 -2.26 17.88
C LYS A 43 -1.49 -3.35 16.91
N LEU A 44 -1.35 -3.03 15.62
CA LEU A 44 -0.84 -3.96 14.62
C LEU A 44 0.66 -4.24 14.75
N ARG A 45 1.41 -3.37 15.45
CA ARG A 45 2.82 -3.63 15.80
C ARG A 45 2.97 -4.61 16.95
N GLU A 46 1.96 -4.70 17.80
CA GLU A 46 1.94 -5.59 18.98
C GLU A 46 1.50 -7.03 18.63
N LEU A 47 1.03 -7.25 17.39
CA LEU A 47 0.63 -8.57 16.90
C LEU A 47 1.82 -9.53 16.94
N SER A 48 1.80 -10.41 17.94
CA SER A 48 2.84 -11.42 18.16
C SER A 48 2.50 -12.78 17.53
N GLU A 49 1.23 -12.97 17.15
CA GLU A 49 0.72 -14.16 16.48
C GLU A 49 -0.08 -13.78 15.22
N PRO A 50 0.18 -14.41 14.06
CA PRO A 50 1.27 -15.33 13.72
C PRO A 50 2.68 -14.72 13.85
N LYS A 51 3.71 -15.56 13.99
CA LYS A 51 5.10 -15.10 14.08
C LYS A 51 5.53 -14.41 12.78
N GLY A 52 6.26 -13.30 12.89
CA GLY A 52 6.84 -12.61 11.72
C GLY A 52 5.90 -11.63 11.02
N VAL A 53 4.70 -11.38 11.56
CA VAL A 53 3.80 -10.35 11.02
C VAL A 53 4.35 -8.96 11.35
N LYS A 54 4.40 -8.09 10.34
CA LYS A 54 4.82 -6.69 10.49
C LYS A 54 3.89 -5.77 9.71
N LEU A 55 3.78 -4.51 10.10
CA LEU A 55 3.13 -3.50 9.28
C LEU A 55 3.93 -3.25 8.01
N LEU A 56 3.23 -3.17 6.87
CA LEU A 56 3.88 -2.88 5.58
C LEU A 56 4.54 -1.49 5.58
N TYR A 57 3.95 -0.54 6.30
CA TYR A 57 4.52 0.79 6.48
C TYR A 57 5.91 0.76 7.13
N ASP A 58 6.13 -0.12 8.10
CA ASP A 58 7.38 -0.17 8.87
C ASP A 58 8.53 -0.84 8.11
N VAL A 59 8.23 -1.65 7.09
CA VAL A 59 9.24 -2.32 6.27
C VAL A 59 9.70 -1.47 5.08
N ILE A 60 9.03 -0.35 4.79
CA ILE A 60 9.41 0.54 3.70
C ILE A 60 10.37 1.61 4.21
N ASN A 61 11.61 1.56 3.74
CA ASN A 61 12.59 2.59 4.01
C ASN A 61 12.52 3.69 2.95
N CYS A 62 12.07 4.88 3.33
CA CYS A 62 12.11 6.07 2.48
C CYS A 62 12.80 7.22 3.22
N PRO A 63 13.91 7.76 2.68
CA PRO A 63 14.68 8.82 3.35
C PRO A 63 13.96 10.17 3.35
N GLN A 64 13.05 10.38 2.39
CA GLN A 64 12.33 11.62 2.16
C GLN A 64 11.08 11.68 3.05
N GLN A 65 11.12 12.52 4.10
CA GLN A 65 10.02 12.62 5.06
C GLN A 65 8.73 13.18 4.45
N ASN A 66 8.84 14.06 3.46
CA ASN A 66 7.71 14.64 2.73
C ASN A 66 6.84 13.59 2.02
N VAL A 67 7.41 12.45 1.62
CA VAL A 67 6.67 11.40 0.90
C VAL A 67 6.00 10.40 1.86
N ARG A 68 6.26 10.48 3.17
CA ARG A 68 5.70 9.53 4.16
C ARG A 68 4.17 9.46 4.14
N LYS A 69 3.50 10.59 3.92
CA LYS A 69 2.04 10.64 3.80
C LYS A 69 1.54 9.79 2.61
N ALA A 70 2.22 9.86 1.47
CA ALA A 70 1.90 9.02 0.30
C ALA A 70 2.16 7.53 0.56
N ILE A 71 3.23 7.19 1.29
CA ILE A 71 3.52 5.81 1.68
C ILE A 71 2.44 5.27 2.62
N GLN A 72 2.03 6.06 3.61
CA GLN A 72 0.95 5.71 4.51
C GLN A 72 -0.37 5.52 3.76
N PHE A 73 -0.69 6.38 2.80
CA PHE A 73 -1.85 6.22 1.92
C PHE A 73 -1.81 4.92 1.14
N ALA A 74 -0.67 4.60 0.51
CA ALA A 74 -0.52 3.40 -0.32
C ALA A 74 -0.57 2.11 0.51
N CYS A 75 0.05 2.10 1.68
CA CYS A 75 0.11 0.92 2.56
C CYS A 75 -1.19 0.75 3.36
N ASN A 76 -1.76 1.85 3.85
CA ASN A 76 -2.81 1.85 4.86
C ASN A 76 -2.39 0.95 6.04
N ASN A 77 -3.33 0.30 6.72
CA ASN A 77 -3.08 -0.69 7.77
C ASN A 77 -2.81 -2.11 7.21
N ALA A 78 -2.07 -2.21 6.10
CA ALA A 78 -1.69 -3.51 5.54
C ALA A 78 -0.57 -4.16 6.35
N VAL A 79 -0.64 -5.48 6.51
CA VAL A 79 0.38 -6.29 7.17
C VAL A 79 1.07 -7.21 6.17
N VAL A 80 2.37 -7.42 6.38
CA VAL A 80 3.18 -8.40 5.64
C VAL A 80 3.40 -9.64 6.51
N CYS A 81 3.25 -10.81 5.91
CA CYS A 81 3.43 -12.12 6.53
C CYS A 81 4.45 -12.93 5.73
N GLU A 82 5.11 -13.90 6.36
CA GLU A 82 6.08 -14.76 5.67
C GLU A 82 5.40 -15.74 4.71
N THR A 83 4.29 -16.36 5.16
CA THR A 83 3.59 -17.41 4.41
C THR A 83 2.16 -16.99 4.00
N PRO A 84 1.62 -17.53 2.88
CA PRO A 84 0.23 -17.33 2.48
C PRO A 84 -0.77 -17.83 3.50
N GLU A 85 -0.47 -18.90 4.22
CA GLU A 85 -1.31 -19.46 5.27
C GLU A 85 -1.46 -18.47 6.43
N ASP A 86 -0.38 -17.81 6.83
CA ASP A 86 -0.41 -16.81 7.88
C ASP A 86 -1.10 -15.52 7.43
N ALA A 87 -0.84 -15.07 6.18
CA ALA A 87 -1.59 -13.95 5.59
C ALA A 87 -3.10 -14.23 5.53
N ARG A 88 -3.49 -15.47 5.18
CA ARG A 88 -4.89 -15.90 5.16
C ARG A 88 -5.51 -15.90 6.56
N LYS A 89 -4.78 -16.38 7.58
CA LYS A 89 -5.24 -16.31 8.98
C LYS A 89 -5.42 -14.87 9.44
N MET A 90 -4.52 -13.96 9.04
CA MET A 90 -4.66 -12.53 9.37
C MET A 90 -5.86 -11.87 8.66
N ALA A 91 -6.14 -12.26 7.43
CA ALA A 91 -7.24 -11.67 6.67
C ALA A 91 -8.62 -12.21 7.08
N PHE A 92 -8.73 -13.52 7.35
CA PHE A 92 -10.00 -14.23 7.53
C PHE A 92 -10.06 -15.06 8.83
N GLY A 93 -9.21 -14.75 9.80
CA GLY A 93 -9.16 -15.41 11.09
C GLY A 93 -10.46 -15.28 11.88
N ARG A 94 -10.58 -16.09 12.93
CA ARG A 94 -11.81 -16.20 13.75
C ARG A 94 -12.02 -15.00 14.68
N ASP A 95 -10.99 -14.21 14.93
CA ASP A 95 -11.02 -13.11 15.90
C ASP A 95 -11.64 -11.82 15.34
N ASN A 96 -12.79 -11.90 14.68
CA ASN A 96 -13.69 -10.81 14.22
C ASN A 96 -13.06 -9.58 13.51
N HIS A 97 -11.75 -9.54 13.32
CA HIS A 97 -10.96 -8.46 12.77
C HIS A 97 -10.34 -8.97 11.47
N ARG A 98 -10.66 -8.29 10.38
CA ARG A 98 -10.10 -8.58 9.06
C ARG A 98 -9.01 -7.57 8.75
N TYR A 99 -7.83 -8.05 8.42
CA TYR A 99 -6.72 -7.20 8.01
C TYR A 99 -6.41 -7.38 6.52
N LYS A 100 -5.93 -6.31 5.88
CA LYS A 100 -5.32 -6.44 4.55
C LYS A 100 -3.94 -7.08 4.75
N ALA A 101 -3.74 -8.29 4.25
CA ALA A 101 -2.52 -9.06 4.50
C ALA A 101 -1.86 -9.48 3.18
N VAL A 102 -0.54 -9.36 3.10
CA VAL A 102 0.25 -9.80 1.95
C VAL A 102 1.32 -10.79 2.40
N ALA A 103 1.49 -11.88 1.67
CA ALA A 103 2.57 -12.84 1.88
C ALA A 103 3.80 -12.52 1.01
N LEU A 104 4.97 -13.03 1.39
CA LEU A 104 6.23 -12.78 0.66
C LEU A 104 6.25 -13.35 -0.77
N ASP A 105 5.37 -14.31 -1.07
CA ASP A 105 5.17 -14.84 -2.43
C ASP A 105 4.36 -13.90 -3.34
N GLY A 106 3.83 -12.81 -2.79
CA GLY A 106 3.01 -11.83 -3.49
C GLY A 106 1.50 -12.11 -3.44
N THR A 107 1.06 -13.11 -2.67
CA THR A 107 -0.36 -13.36 -2.45
C THR A 107 -0.95 -12.29 -1.53
N LEU A 108 -1.94 -11.56 -2.02
CA LEU A 108 -2.64 -10.48 -1.33
C LEU A 108 -4.06 -10.91 -0.94
N PHE A 109 -4.40 -10.67 0.32
CA PHE A 109 -5.73 -10.85 0.89
C PHE A 109 -6.29 -9.49 1.30
N GLN A 110 -7.44 -9.13 0.75
CA GLN A 110 -8.14 -7.90 1.10
C GLN A 110 -9.23 -8.14 2.15
N GLN A 111 -9.53 -7.10 2.94
CA GLN A 111 -10.63 -7.12 3.93
C GLN A 111 -12.00 -7.41 3.31
N SER A 112 -12.16 -7.04 2.02
CA SER A 112 -13.35 -7.31 1.20
C SER A 112 -13.58 -8.79 0.90
N GLY A 113 -12.59 -9.66 1.14
CA GLY A 113 -12.64 -11.08 0.75
C GLY A 113 -11.94 -11.38 -0.58
N VAL A 114 -11.49 -10.36 -1.31
CA VAL A 114 -10.76 -10.56 -2.57
C VAL A 114 -9.37 -11.13 -2.27
N ILE A 115 -9.00 -12.15 -3.04
CA ILE A 115 -7.68 -12.77 -3.03
C ILE A 115 -7.04 -12.52 -4.40
N SER A 116 -5.80 -12.06 -4.41
CA SER A 116 -5.04 -11.79 -5.63
C SER A 116 -3.64 -12.36 -5.50
N GLY A 117 -3.05 -12.80 -6.61
CA GLY A 117 -1.71 -13.38 -6.63
C GLY A 117 -1.06 -13.18 -7.99
N GLY A 118 0.04 -13.90 -8.25
CA GLY A 118 0.80 -13.79 -9.49
C GLY A 118 2.29 -13.58 -9.26
N GLY A 119 2.90 -14.38 -8.38
CA GLY A 119 4.28 -14.19 -7.92
C GLY A 119 5.33 -14.11 -9.03
N ALA A 120 5.14 -14.79 -10.15
CA ALA A 120 6.04 -14.72 -11.30
C ALA A 120 6.05 -13.32 -11.97
N GLU A 121 4.86 -12.76 -12.23
CA GLU A 121 4.73 -11.41 -12.78
C GLU A 121 5.20 -10.33 -11.80
N LEU A 122 4.91 -10.53 -10.51
CA LEU A 122 5.34 -9.61 -9.45
C LEU A 122 6.87 -9.60 -9.32
N LYS A 123 7.53 -10.76 -9.39
CA LYS A 123 9.00 -10.85 -9.42
C LYS A 123 9.60 -10.16 -10.63
N GLN A 124 8.95 -10.22 -11.79
CA GLN A 124 9.40 -9.50 -12.99
C GLN A 124 9.30 -7.98 -12.82
N LYS A 125 8.24 -7.49 -12.16
CA LYS A 125 8.01 -6.06 -11.89
C LYS A 125 8.83 -5.50 -10.72
N ALA A 126 9.36 -6.35 -9.85
CA ALA A 126 10.17 -5.95 -8.69
C ALA A 126 11.65 -5.72 -9.03
N LYS A 127 12.10 -6.15 -10.22
CA LYS A 127 13.41 -5.82 -10.79
C LYS A 127 13.39 -4.45 -11.45
#